data_AF-A0AAV9KXA3-F1
#
_entry.id   AF-A0AAV9KXA3-F1
#
_cell.length_a   1.000
_cell.length_b   1.000
_cell.length_c   1.000
_cell.angle_alpha   90.00
_cell.angle_beta   90.00
_cell.angle_gamma   90.00
#
_symmetry.space_group_name_H-M   'P 1'
#
loop_
_entity.id
_entity.type
_entity.pdbx_description
1 polymer ?
#
loop_
_entity_poly.entity_id
_entity_poly.type
_entity_poly.pdbx_seq_one_letter_code
_entity_poly.pdbx_strand_id
1 'polypeptide(L)'
;MDKYMTSMWNFVKKPQILYHIDGYYIFLFSSKEERTEVVQVGPYSYHNKPFILKPWVVDYVFDTESITTVPLWVNFPGLPVGFCSVAALRKVASSIGKPLYKDKYSVDMNRISYG
;
A
#
# COMPACT_ATOMS: atom_id res chain seq x y z
N MET A 1 -1.27 10.30 15.64
CA MET A 1 -1.47 9.16 14.73
C MET A 1 -2.95 8.87 14.49
N ASP A 2 -3.78 8.68 15.52
CA ASP A 2 -5.24 8.41 15.35
C ASP A 2 -5.97 9.33 14.38
N LYS A 3 -5.88 10.66 14.56
CA LYS A 3 -6.55 11.63 13.68
C LYS A 3 -6.13 11.50 12.21
N TYR A 4 -4.84 11.24 11.97
CA TYR A 4 -4.30 11.03 10.63
C TYR A 4 -4.89 9.75 10.01
N MET A 5 -4.96 8.66 10.77
CA MET A 5 -5.51 7.39 10.28
C MET A 5 -7.01 7.45 10.02
N THR A 6 -7.79 8.10 10.89
CA THR A 6 -9.22 8.32 10.64
C THR A 6 -9.45 9.14 9.36
N SER A 7 -8.56 10.10 9.06
CA SER A 7 -8.65 10.89 7.83
C SER A 7 -8.23 10.10 6.59
N MET A 8 -7.17 9.30 6.68
CA MET A 8 -6.61 8.56 5.54
C MET A 8 -7.35 7.27 5.23
N TRP A 9 -7.91 6.61 6.24
CA TRP A 9 -8.61 5.32 6.13
C TRP A 9 -10.11 5.49 6.37
N ASN A 10 -10.68 6.60 5.87
CA ASN A 10 -12.10 6.93 6.02
C ASN A 10 -13.05 5.99 5.25
N PHE A 11 -12.49 5.08 4.43
CA PHE A 11 -13.20 4.07 3.64
C PHE A 11 -13.30 2.70 4.32
N VAL A 12 -12.63 2.50 5.47
CA VAL A 12 -12.76 1.28 6.30
C VAL A 12 -13.25 1.64 7.70
N LYS A 13 -13.75 0.66 8.44
CA LYS A 13 -13.99 0.86 9.88
C LYS A 13 -12.66 1.15 10.59
N LYS A 14 -12.71 2.05 11.57
CA LYS A 14 -11.52 2.41 12.35
C LYS A 14 -10.93 1.12 12.97
N PRO A 15 -9.70 0.71 12.60
CA PRO A 15 -9.07 -0.45 13.20
C PRO A 15 -8.66 -0.14 14.63
N GLN A 16 -8.59 -1.17 15.46
CA GLN A 16 -7.95 -1.03 16.77
C GLN A 16 -6.43 -0.93 16.56
N ILE A 17 -5.83 0.10 17.16
CA ILE A 17 -4.40 0.38 17.06
C ILE A 17 -3.74 -0.08 18.36
N LEU A 18 -2.79 -0.99 18.25
CA LEU A 18 -1.95 -1.42 19.37
C LEU A 18 -0.52 -0.93 19.14
N TYR A 19 0.09 -0.40 20.20
CA TYR A 19 1.49 0.00 20.18
C TYR A 19 2.36 -1.13 20.73
N HIS A 20 3.39 -1.53 19.98
CA HIS A 20 4.39 -2.47 20.45
C HIS A 20 5.59 -1.72 21.03
N ILE A 21 6.22 -2.29 22.06
CA ILE A 21 7.38 -1.69 22.73
C ILE A 21 8.58 -1.49 21.80
N ASP A 22 8.71 -2.32 20.76
CA ASP A 22 9.78 -2.24 19.75
C ASP A 22 9.53 -1.16 18.68
N GLY A 23 8.57 -0.26 18.90
CA GLY A 23 8.38 0.94 18.08
C GLY A 23 7.56 0.75 16.81
N TYR A 24 6.79 -0.33 16.70
CA TYR A 24 5.84 -0.55 15.60
C TYR A 24 4.38 -0.56 16.07
N TYR A 25 3.47 -0.43 15.10
CA TYR A 25 2.03 -0.41 15.33
C TYR A 25 1.38 -1.65 14.73
N ILE A 26 0.43 -2.24 15.47
CA ILE A 26 -0.41 -3.34 14.99
C ILE A 26 -1.82 -2.79 14.75
N PHE A 27 -2.35 -3.03 13.56
CA PHE A 27 -3.69 -2.64 13.15
C PHE A 27 -4.59 -3.86 13.07
N LEU A 28 -5.58 -3.92 13.95
CA LEU A 28 -6.60 -4.97 13.95
C LEU A 28 -7.81 -4.49 13.15
N PHE A 29 -7.96 -5.04 11.95
CA PHE A 29 -9.10 -4.81 11.06
C PHE A 29 -10.24 -5.78 11.37
N SER A 30 -11.48 -5.39 11.06
CA SER A 30 -12.64 -6.26 11.28
C SER A 30 -12.69 -7.38 10.24
N SER A 31 -12.11 -7.17 9.07
CA SER A 31 -12.07 -8.16 7.98
C SER A 31 -10.73 -8.16 7.25
N LYS A 32 -10.47 -9.27 6.54
CA LYS A 32 -9.28 -9.40 5.68
C LYS A 32 -9.37 -8.47 4.47
N GLU A 33 -10.58 -8.18 4.03
CA GLU A 33 -10.88 -7.32 2.90
C GLU A 33 -10.49 -5.87 3.22
N GLU A 34 -10.89 -5.34 4.38
CA GLU A 34 -10.49 -3.99 4.85
C GLU A 34 -8.96 -3.86 4.96
N ARG A 35 -8.30 -4.86 5.56
CA ARG A 35 -6.83 -4.91 5.62
C ARG A 35 -6.22 -4.88 4.21
N THR A 36 -6.76 -5.67 3.29
CA THR A 36 -6.23 -5.76 1.93
C THR A 36 -6.42 -4.45 1.19
N GLU A 37 -7.58 -3.81 1.35
CA GLU A 37 -7.89 -2.52 0.74
C GLU A 37 -6.95 -1.42 1.22
N VAL A 38 -6.75 -1.29 2.53
CA VAL A 38 -5.78 -0.33 3.09
C VAL A 38 -4.37 -0.57 2.56
N VAL A 39 -3.90 -1.82 2.52
CA VAL A 39 -2.55 -2.10 1.99
C VAL A 39 -2.44 -1.83 0.47
N GLN A 40 -3.53 -1.97 -0.28
CA GLN A 40 -3.56 -1.75 -1.73
C GLN A 40 -3.65 -0.27 -2.11
N VAL A 41 -4.38 0.54 -1.34
CA VAL A 41 -4.75 1.92 -1.73
C VAL A 41 -3.58 2.89 -1.66
N GLY A 42 -2.65 2.76 -0.72
CA GLY A 42 -1.75 3.87 -0.42
C GLY A 42 -0.29 3.50 -0.20
N PRO A 43 0.65 4.29 -0.77
CA PRO A 43 1.77 4.75 0.03
C PRO A 43 1.22 5.71 1.09
N TYR A 44 1.47 5.42 2.36
CA TYR A 44 1.09 6.31 3.46
C TYR A 44 2.31 7.11 3.90
N SER A 45 2.11 8.35 4.35
CA SER A 45 3.20 9.21 4.83
C SER A 45 2.74 10.04 6.02
N TYR A 46 3.36 9.81 7.18
CA TYR A 46 3.05 10.51 8.42
C TYR A 46 4.22 11.44 8.76
N HIS A 47 3.96 12.75 8.83
CA HIS A 47 5.01 13.79 9.03
C HIS A 47 6.18 13.68 8.04
N ASN A 48 5.90 13.55 6.74
CA ASN A 48 6.90 13.39 5.67
C ASN A 48 7.79 12.14 5.80
N LYS A 49 7.44 11.19 6.68
CA LYS A 49 8.10 9.89 6.78
C LYS A 49 7.22 8.81 6.15
N PRO A 50 7.77 7.95 5.29
CA PRO A 50 7.01 6.86 4.70
C PRO A 50 6.51 5.93 5.81
N PHE A 51 5.23 5.60 5.74
CA PHE A 51 4.57 4.72 6.69
C PHE A 51 4.37 3.35 6.03
N ILE A 52 5.26 2.42 6.35
CA ILE A 52 5.33 1.11 5.72
C ILE A 52 4.31 0.18 6.38
N LEU A 53 3.35 -0.30 5.59
CA LEU A 53 2.41 -1.33 6.02
C LEU A 53 2.87 -2.70 5.53
N LYS A 54 2.91 -3.67 6.44
CA LYS A 54 3.21 -5.06 6.12
C LYS A 54 2.10 -5.98 6.62
N PRO A 55 1.68 -6.96 5.80
CA PRO A 55 0.89 -8.10 6.28
C PRO A 55 1.46 -8.70 7.56
N TRP A 56 0.66 -8.77 8.64
CA TRP A 56 1.03 -9.54 9.83
C TRP A 56 1.25 -11.01 9.46
N VAL A 57 2.31 -11.60 10.02
CA VAL A 57 2.69 -13.02 9.93
C VAL A 57 2.83 -13.54 11.35
N VAL A 58 2.37 -14.77 11.60
CA VAL A 58 2.55 -15.43 12.91
C VAL A 58 4.06 -15.53 13.19
N ASP A 59 4.45 -15.29 14.44
CA ASP A 59 5.86 -15.26 14.90
C ASP A 59 6.72 -14.13 14.29
N TYR A 60 6.08 -13.07 13.77
CA TYR A 60 6.82 -11.90 13.31
C TYR A 60 7.45 -11.14 14.48
N VAL A 61 8.78 -11.19 14.56
CA VAL A 61 9.60 -10.32 15.40
C VAL A 61 9.98 -9.10 14.57
N PHE A 62 9.65 -7.91 15.06
CA PHE A 62 10.08 -6.68 14.40
C PHE A 62 11.55 -6.44 14.72
N ASP A 63 12.39 -6.62 13.72
CA ASP A 63 13.79 -6.25 13.77
C ASP A 63 14.03 -5.14 12.74
N THR A 64 14.38 -3.94 13.22
CA THR A 64 14.70 -2.79 12.37
C THR A 64 15.89 -3.05 11.45
N GLU A 65 16.82 -3.94 11.83
CA GLU A 65 17.96 -4.34 11.00
C GLU A 65 17.54 -5.37 9.92
N SER A 66 16.43 -6.08 10.13
CA SER A 66 15.90 -7.08 9.19
C SER A 66 15.04 -6.50 8.05
N ILE A 67 14.78 -5.18 8.04
CA ILE A 67 14.04 -4.52 6.95
C ILE A 67 14.97 -4.40 5.73
N THR A 68 15.19 -5.50 5.03
CA THR A 68 16.02 -5.56 3.81
C THR A 68 15.27 -5.17 2.55
N THR A 69 13.94 -5.02 2.63
CA THR A 69 13.07 -4.71 1.49
C THR A 69 12.00 -3.72 1.88
N VAL A 70 11.95 -2.59 1.17
CA VAL A 70 10.93 -1.54 1.34
C VAL A 70 9.93 -1.64 0.19
N PRO A 71 8.61 -1.72 0.45
CA PRO A 71 7.62 -1.63 -0.62
C PRO A 71 7.66 -0.22 -1.25
N LEU A 72 7.83 -0.16 -2.57
CA LEU A 72 7.78 1.07 -3.34
C LEU A 72 6.51 1.11 -4.19
N TRP A 73 5.85 2.27 -4.20
CA TRP A 73 4.73 2.54 -5.09
C TRP A 73 5.26 3.19 -6.36
N VAL A 74 5.19 2.45 -7.47
CA VAL A 74 5.65 2.92 -8.77
C VAL A 74 4.43 3.30 -9.60
N ASN A 75 4.35 4.57 -9.99
CA ASN A 75 3.38 5.05 -10.96
C ASN A 75 4.03 5.09 -12.35
N PHE A 76 3.34 4.59 -13.37
CA PHE A 76 3.79 4.62 -14.76
C PHE A 76 2.97 5.63 -15.58
N PRO A 77 3.29 6.93 -15.54
CA PRO A 77 2.57 7.95 -16.30
C PRO A 77 2.72 7.74 -17.80
N GLY A 78 1.64 7.91 -18.57
CA GLY A 78 1.67 7.87 -20.04
C GLY A 78 1.69 6.48 -20.66
N LEU A 79 1.34 5.42 -19.92
CA LEU A 79 1.25 4.07 -20.47
C LEU A 79 0.13 4.00 -21.53
N PRO A 80 0.42 3.62 -22.80
CA PRO A 80 -0.64 3.47 -23.80
C PRO A 80 -1.62 2.37 -23.37
N VAL A 81 -2.91 2.52 -23.67
CA VAL A 81 -3.99 1.61 -23.22
C VAL A 81 -3.68 0.13 -23.49
N GLY A 82 -2.99 -0.18 -24.60
CA GLY A 82 -2.55 -1.55 -24.93
C GLY A 82 -1.50 -2.17 -23.99
N PHE A 83 -0.78 -1.34 -23.22
CA PHE A 83 0.25 -1.75 -22.27
C PHE A 83 -0.25 -1.78 -20.81
N CYS A 84 -1.49 -1.39 -20.54
CA CYS A 84 -2.12 -1.49 -19.21
C CYS A 84 -2.57 -2.93 -18.86
N SER A 85 -2.23 -3.91 -19.70
CA SER A 85 -2.52 -5.32 -19.39
C SER A 85 -1.77 -5.77 -18.13
N VAL A 86 -2.39 -6.69 -17.37
CA VAL A 86 -1.77 -7.29 -16.18
C VAL A 86 -0.40 -7.89 -16.51
N ALA A 87 -0.27 -8.51 -17.69
CA ALA A 87 0.97 -9.14 -18.13
C ALA A 87 2.08 -8.13 -18.39
N ALA A 88 1.77 -7.01 -19.07
CA ALA A 88 2.74 -5.95 -19.36
C ALA A 88 3.19 -5.24 -18.07
N LEU A 89 2.24 -4.86 -17.20
CA LEU A 89 2.54 -4.25 -15.90
C LEU A 89 3.39 -5.17 -15.02
N ARG A 90 3.05 -6.47 -14.96
CA ARG A 90 3.85 -7.43 -14.20
C ARG A 90 5.27 -7.55 -14.74
N LYS A 91 5.44 -7.54 -16.07
CA LYS A 91 6.76 -7.65 -16.71
C LYS A 91 7.65 -6.44 -16.39
N VAL A 92 7.10 -5.22 -16.48
CA VAL A 92 7.81 -3.98 -16.14
C VAL A 92 8.07 -3.87 -14.64
N ALA A 93 7.11 -4.21 -13.79
CA ALA A 93 7.31 -4.21 -12.35
C ALA A 93 8.39 -5.23 -11.94
N SER A 94 8.44 -6.40 -12.59
CA SER A 94 9.42 -7.46 -12.33
C SER A 94 10.86 -7.04 -12.64
N SER A 95 11.09 -6.07 -13.54
CA SER A 95 12.44 -5.53 -13.77
C SER A 95 12.90 -4.58 -12.66
N ILE A 96 11.97 -4.02 -11.88
CA ILE A 96 12.26 -3.15 -10.73
C ILE A 96 12.39 -3.98 -9.44
N GLY A 97 11.54 -4.99 -9.28
CA GLY A 97 11.53 -5.86 -8.11
C GLY A 97 10.35 -6.83 -8.09
N LYS A 98 10.06 -7.46 -6.95
CA LYS A 98 8.91 -8.36 -6.83
C LYS A 98 7.62 -7.55 -6.64
N PRO A 99 6.67 -7.55 -7.59
CA PRO A 99 5.41 -6.82 -7.43
C PRO A 99 4.61 -7.41 -6.26
N LEU A 100 4.23 -6.56 -5.30
CA LEU A 100 3.48 -6.95 -4.10
C LEU A 100 1.97 -6.81 -4.32
N TYR A 101 1.55 -5.68 -4.90
CA TYR A 101 0.15 -5.36 -5.15
C TYR A 101 0.00 -4.72 -6.52
N LYS A 102 -1.08 -5.06 -7.22
CA LYS A 102 -1.56 -4.31 -8.38
C LYS A 102 -2.59 -3.31 -7.87
N ASP A 103 -2.48 -2.05 -8.29
CA ASP A 103 -3.54 -1.08 -8.02
C ASP A 103 -4.85 -1.54 -8.72
N LYS A 104 -5.95 -1.48 -7.98
CA LYS A 104 -7.29 -1.83 -8.48
C LYS A 104 -7.93 -0.69 -9.27
N TYR A 105 -7.38 0.53 -9.18
CA TYR A 105 -7.85 1.66 -9.99
C TYR A 105 -7.18 1.67 -11.38
N SER A 106 -7.62 0.75 -12.23
CA SER A 106 -7.53 0.92 -13.69
C SER A 106 -8.90 1.26 -14.31
N VAL A 107 -9.83 1.81 -13.53
CA VAL A 107 -11.19 2.14 -13.98
C VAL A 107 -11.59 3.56 -13.57
N ASP A 108 -10.71 4.51 -13.81
CA ASP A 108 -11.17 5.84 -14.21
C ASP A 108 -10.34 6.29 -15.39
N MET A 109 -10.67 5.66 -16.51
CA MET A 109 -10.30 6.04 -17.86
C MET A 109 -11.01 7.35 -18.26
N ASN A 110 -10.99 8.35 -17.37
CA ASN A 110 -11.71 9.61 -17.51
C ASN A 110 -10.80 10.86 -17.42
N ARG A 111 -9.47 10.70 -17.39
CA ARG A 111 -8.57 11.80 -17.76
C ARG A 111 -8.41 11.81 -19.28
N ILE A 112 -9.49 12.23 -19.93
CA ILE A 112 -9.42 12.87 -21.24
C ILE A 112 -8.63 14.16 -21.02
N SER A 113 -7.34 14.15 -21.33
CA SER A 113 -6.57 15.38 -21.45
C SER A 113 -7.05 16.11 -22.70
N TYR A 114 -7.84 17.16 -22.51
CA TYR A 114 -7.98 18.23 -23.48
C TYR A 114 -6.83 19.22 -23.30
N GLY A 115 -6.20 19.59 -24.41
CA GLY A 115 -5.29 20.73 -24.54
C GLY A 115 -3.83 20.35 -24.67
#